data_AF-A0A662CAB6-F1
#
_entry.id   AF-A0A662CAB6-F1
#
_cell.length_a   1.000
_cell.length_b   1.000
_cell.length_c   1.000
_cell.angle_alpha   90.00
_cell.angle_beta   90.00
_cell.angle_gamma   90.00
#
_symmetry.space_group_name_H-M   'P 1'
#
loop_
_entity.id
_entity.type
_entity.pdbx_description
1 polymer ?
#
loop_
_entity_poly.entity_id
_entity_poly.type
_entity_poly.pdbx_seq_one_letter_code
_entity_poly.pdbx_strand_id
1 'polypeptide(L)' 'IEMEYLNSGTSKYMLRLLKKLKEVDNDGYDLKINWVYEEGDDDILERGEYYASILDLKIKFIEVE' A
#
# COMPACT_ATOMS: atom_id res chain seq x y z
N ILE A 1 -4.71 5.45 -0.46
CA ILE A 1 -3.26 5.74 -0.55
C ILE A 1 -3.03 6.01 -2.01
N GLU A 2 -2.58 7.21 -2.34
CA GLU A 2 -2.42 7.72 -3.69
C GLU A 2 -1.09 8.45 -3.68
N MET A 3 -0.16 8.01 -4.52
CA MET A 3 1.24 8.45 -4.53
C MET A 3 1.76 8.37 -5.97
N GLU A 4 2.33 9.44 -6.49
CA GLU A 4 2.96 9.49 -7.82
C GLU A 4 4.45 9.09 -7.77
N TYR A 5 5.06 9.00 -6.58
CA TYR A 5 6.47 8.68 -6.44
C TYR A 5 6.85 8.10 -5.07
N LEU A 6 7.70 7.05 -5.07
CA LEU A 6 8.26 6.43 -3.87
C LEU A 6 9.77 6.23 -4.01
N ASN A 7 10.55 7.01 -3.25
CA ASN A 7 11.98 6.76 -3.06
C ASN A 7 12.26 5.88 -1.83
N SER A 8 13.54 5.58 -1.59
CA SER A 8 13.98 4.76 -0.45
C SER A 8 13.57 5.33 0.91
N GLY A 9 13.60 6.66 1.07
CA GLY A 9 13.18 7.34 2.29
C GLY A 9 11.69 7.19 2.56
N THR A 10 10.87 7.51 1.56
CA THR A 10 9.40 7.43 1.66
C THR A 10 8.94 5.99 1.83
N SER A 11 9.56 5.06 1.11
CA SER A 11 9.30 3.61 1.22
C SER A 11 9.50 3.08 2.64
N LYS A 12 10.52 3.59 3.36
CA LYS A 12 10.78 3.22 4.76
C LYS A 12 9.63 3.63 5.67
N TYR A 13 9.10 4.84 5.51
CA TYR A 13 8.00 5.33 6.34
C TYR A 13 6.66 4.70 5.95
N MET A 14 6.42 4.46 4.66
CA MET A 14 5.24 3.74 4.18
C MET A 14 5.17 2.35 4.78
N LEU A 15 6.27 1.59 4.76
CA LEU A 15 6.32 0.27 5.39
C LEU A 15 6.00 0.32 6.90
N ARG A 16 6.48 1.35 7.61
CA ARG A 16 6.18 1.54 9.04
C ARG A 16 4.71 1.87 9.29
N LEU A 17 4.10 2.68 8.43
CA LEU A 17 2.67 2.99 8.49
C LEU A 17 1.84 1.73 8.23
N LEU A 18 2.12 1.00 7.16
CA LEU A 18 1.40 -0.21 6.80
C LEU A 18 1.55 -1.31 7.88
N LYS A 19 2.70 -1.43 8.53
CA LYS A 19 2.87 -2.32 9.69
C LYS A 19 1.92 -1.99 10.85
N LYS A 20 1.76 -0.71 11.17
CA LYS A 20 0.79 -0.27 12.19
C LYS A 20 -0.65 -0.56 11.77
N LEU A 21 -0.96 -0.43 10.48
CA LEU A 21 -2.26 -0.81 9.96
C LEU A 21 -2.52 -2.32 10.03
N LYS A 22 -1.48 -3.15 9.85
CA LYS A 22 -1.60 -4.60 10.07
C LYS A 22 -1.89 -4.97 11.52
N GLU A 23 -1.35 -4.23 12.48
CA GLU A 23 -1.71 -4.40 13.89
C GLU A 23 -3.21 -4.14 14.11
N VAL A 24 -3.75 -3.07 13.51
CA VAL A 24 -5.18 -2.74 13.57
C VAL A 24 -6.06 -3.81 12.90
N ASP A 25 -5.64 -4.35 11.75
CA ASP A 25 -6.31 -5.47 11.08
C ASP A 25 -6.35 -6.74 11.96
N ASN A 26 -5.24 -7.05 12.63
CA ASN A 26 -5.14 -8.19 13.55
C ASN A 26 -6.01 -8.05 14.81
N ASP A 27 -6.26 -6.81 15.25
CA ASP A 27 -7.15 -6.52 16.38
C ASP A 27 -8.64 -6.68 16.02
N GLY A 28 -8.96 -7.05 14.76
CA GLY A 28 -10.31 -7.38 14.30
C GLY A 28 -11.15 -6.18 13.84
N TYR A 29 -10.52 -5.02 13.62
CA TYR A 29 -11.19 -3.86 13.06
C TYR A 29 -11.42 -4.03 11.55
N ASP A 30 -12.56 -3.55 11.04
CA ASP A 30 -12.81 -3.50 9.59
C ASP A 30 -11.91 -2.42 8.95
N LEU A 31 -10.77 -2.85 8.42
CA LEU A 31 -9.80 -1.99 7.76
C LEU A 31 -9.93 -2.12 6.24
N LYS A 32 -10.06 -0.98 5.56
CA LYS A 32 -10.08 -0.90 4.10
C LYS A 32 -8.91 -0.05 3.61
N ILE A 33 -7.99 -0.66 2.88
CA ILE A 33 -6.85 0.02 2.26
C ILE A 33 -7.07 0.01 0.75
N ASN A 34 -7.16 1.20 0.16
CA ASN A 34 -7.15 1.39 -1.28
C ASN A 34 -5.77 1.94 -1.70
N TRP A 35 -5.15 1.30 -2.68
CA TRP A 35 -3.92 1.74 -3.33
C TRP A 35 -4.28 2.23 -4.74
N VAL A 36 -4.11 3.52 -4.96
CA VAL A 36 -4.50 4.23 -6.18
C VAL A 36 -3.23 4.54 -6.98
N TYR A 37 -3.25 4.22 -8.27
CA TYR A 37 -2.12 4.39 -9.19
C TYR A 37 -2.63 4.79 -10.58
N GLU A 38 -1.81 5.52 -11.35
CA GLU A 38 -2.14 5.96 -12.72
C GLU A 38 -1.96 4.84 -13.74
N GLU A 39 -2.72 4.87 -14.83
CA GLU A 39 -2.56 3.95 -15.97
C GLU A 39 -1.11 4.00 -16.49
N GLY A 40 -0.46 2.84 -16.50
CA GLY A 40 0.93 2.70 -16.95
C GLY A 40 1.99 2.98 -15.89
N ASP A 41 1.62 3.33 -14.65
CA ASP A 41 2.56 3.42 -13.51
C ASP A 41 2.76 2.05 -12.83
N ASP A 42 3.42 1.14 -13.56
CA ASP A 42 3.74 -0.21 -13.09
C ASP A 42 4.63 -0.18 -11.83
N ASP A 43 5.50 0.83 -11.69
CA ASP A 43 6.39 0.97 -10.55
C ASP A 43 5.60 1.22 -9.25
N ILE A 44 4.59 2.10 -9.27
CA ILE A 44 3.73 2.34 -8.11
C ILE A 44 2.84 1.14 -7.81
N LEU A 45 2.33 0.45 -8.83
CA LEU A 45 1.56 -0.78 -8.65
C LEU A 45 2.40 -1.88 -7.99
N GLU A 46 3.58 -2.20 -8.53
CA GLU A 46 4.48 -3.23 -8.01
C GLU A 46 4.87 -2.97 -6.55
N ARG A 47 5.06 -1.69 -6.17
CA ARG A 47 5.32 -1.30 -4.79
C ARG A 47 4.16 -1.64 -3.86
N GLY A 48 2.94 -1.36 -4.27
CA GLY A 48 1.75 -1.69 -3.50
C GLY A 48 1.56 -3.21 -3.35
N GLU A 49 1.76 -3.97 -4.42
CA GLU A 49 1.72 -5.45 -4.41
C GLU A 49 2.79 -6.05 -3.49
N TYR A 50 4.01 -5.51 -3.56
CA TYR A 50 5.10 -5.88 -2.67
C TYR A 50 4.68 -5.70 -1.20
N TYR A 51 4.14 -4.54 -0.84
CA TYR A 51 3.69 -4.29 0.54
C TYR A 51 2.55 -5.20 0.98
N ALA A 52 1.55 -5.42 0.12
CA ALA A 52 0.44 -6.34 0.40
C ALA A 52 0.97 -7.75 0.70
N SER A 53 1.92 -8.22 -0.10
CA SER A 53 2.56 -9.54 0.04
C SER A 53 3.37 -9.67 1.33
N ILE A 54 4.31 -8.75 1.60
CA ILE A 54 5.21 -8.89 2.76
C ILE A 54 4.54 -8.65 4.11
N LEU A 55 3.36 -8.01 4.14
CA LEU A 55 2.59 -7.73 5.36
C LEU A 55 1.33 -8.58 5.50
N ASP A 56 0.99 -9.39 4.50
CA ASP A 56 -0.28 -10.11 4.42
C ASP A 56 -1.48 -9.15 4.68
N LEU A 57 -1.47 -8.03 3.95
CA LEU A 57 -2.52 -7.01 4.03
C LEU A 57 -3.43 -7.10 2.82
N LYS A 58 -4.74 -7.06 3.07
CA LYS A 58 -5.75 -6.94 2.01
C LYS A 58 -5.76 -5.49 1.49
N ILE A 59 -5.06 -5.25 0.40
CA ILE A 59 -5.04 -3.98 -0.31
C ILE A 59 -5.90 -4.11 -1.57
N LYS A 60 -6.79 -3.14 -1.79
CA LYS A 60 -7.53 -3.00 -3.05
C LYS A 60 -6.76 -2.05 -3.97
N PHE A 61 -6.38 -2.54 -5.14
CA PHE A 61 -5.72 -1.75 -6.18
C PHE A 61 -6.77 -1.08 -7.06
N ILE A 62 -6.58 0.21 -7.34
CA ILE A 62 -7.49 1.06 -8.12
C ILE A 62 -6.64 1.83 -9.14
N GLU A 63 -6.76 1.45 -10.40
CA GLU A 63 -6.20 2.21 -11.52
C GLU A 63 -7.06 3.43 -11.83
N VAL A 64 -6.42 4.55 -12.16
CA VAL A 64 -7.06 5.79 -12.63
C VAL A 64 -6.41 6.27 -13.94
N GLU A 65 -7.20 6.94 -14.79
CA GLU A 65 -6.73 7.61 -16.02
C GLU A 65 -5.98 8.91 -15.74
#